data_AF-A0A417QX39-F1
#
_entry.id   AF-A0A417QX39-F1
#
_cell.length_a   1.000
_cell.length_b   1.000
_cell.length_c   1.000
_cell.angle_alpha   90.00
_cell.angle_beta   90.00
_cell.angle_gamma   90.00
#
_symmetry.space_group_name_H-M   'P 1'
#
loop_
_entity.id
_entity.type
_entity.pdbx_description
1 polymer ?
#
loop_
_entity_poly.entity_id
_entity_poly.type
_entity_poly.pdbx_seq_one_letter_code
_entity_poly.pdbx_strand_id
1 'polypeptide(L)'
;MGVYEIITGITENEENLKVEIRQTEGTLERNLVYIKNTRTNRAYSFTLADGDEYGADAMTRNAVAKLHSDMYGCNEDTLDRIEHALGIKLETWQSEYILSQGIAYPHEGRRTGKTLAYQIKTLLIAHNDITIYGNEAQYYVDEIHGSIYEKTYVTDLARLSERLRKAGIGVPKVTLKLDKMRRREDGMRWN
;
A
#
# COMPACT_ATOMS: atom_id res chain seq x y z
N MET A 1 24.36 -17.47 -2.52
CA MET A 1 23.19 -18.37 -2.64
C MET A 1 22.11 -17.50 -3.24
N GLY A 2 21.55 -17.78 -4.42
CA GLY A 2 20.72 -16.78 -5.10
C GLY A 2 19.46 -16.37 -4.30
N VAL A 3 18.90 -15.21 -4.65
CA VAL A 3 17.69 -14.64 -4.02
C VAL A 3 16.54 -15.65 -4.04
N TYR A 4 16.39 -16.40 -5.13
CA TYR A 4 15.37 -17.42 -5.29
C TYR A 4 15.53 -18.57 -4.29
N GLU A 5 16.76 -19.08 -4.11
CA GLU A 5 17.08 -20.17 -3.20
C GLU A 5 16.84 -19.78 -1.74
N ILE A 6 17.15 -18.53 -1.37
CA ILE A 6 16.90 -18.01 -0.02
C ILE A 6 15.40 -17.95 0.28
N ILE A 7 14.61 -17.36 -0.63
CA ILE A 7 13.16 -17.23 -0.45
C ILE A 7 12.51 -18.62 -0.38
N THR A 8 12.90 -19.52 -1.29
CA THR A 8 12.38 -20.89 -1.33
C THR A 8 12.74 -21.64 -0.05
N GLY A 9 13.99 -21.58 0.41
CA GLY A 9 14.42 -22.27 1.63
C GLY A 9 13.73 -21.77 2.91
N ILE A 10 13.26 -20.52 2.95
CA ILE A 10 12.48 -19.99 4.08
C ILE A 10 11.02 -20.47 4.02
N THR A 11 10.47 -20.63 2.81
CA THR A 11 9.03 -20.87 2.60
C THR A 11 8.68 -22.33 2.27
N GLU A 12 9.66 -23.19 2.01
CA GLU A 12 9.46 -24.58 1.59
C GLU A 12 8.67 -25.42 2.62
N ASN A 13 8.80 -25.09 3.91
CA ASN A 13 8.11 -25.78 5.00
C ASN A 13 6.79 -25.10 5.42
N GLU A 14 6.42 -24.03 4.73
CA GLU A 14 5.21 -23.25 5.01
C GLU A 14 4.06 -23.72 4.10
N GLU A 15 3.37 -24.80 4.50
CA GLU A 15 2.35 -25.49 3.68
C GLU A 15 1.24 -24.57 3.14
N ASN A 16 0.92 -23.50 3.88
CA ASN A 16 -0.13 -22.55 3.52
C ASN A 16 0.38 -21.33 2.74
N LEU A 17 1.68 -21.23 2.43
CA LEU A 17 2.23 -20.09 1.71
C LEU A 17 2.53 -20.44 0.25
N LYS A 18 2.04 -19.60 -0.66
CA LYS A 18 2.41 -19.62 -2.08
C LYS A 18 3.26 -18.39 -2.38
N VAL A 19 4.42 -18.62 -2.97
CA VAL A 19 5.35 -17.57 -3.39
C VAL A 19 5.30 -17.42 -4.89
N GLU A 20 5.25 -16.18 -5.36
CA GLU A 20 5.43 -15.79 -6.74
C GLU A 20 6.52 -14.72 -6.82
N ILE A 21 7.49 -14.90 -7.70
CA ILE A 21 8.55 -13.92 -7.96
C ILE A 21 8.40 -13.47 -9.40
N ARG A 22 8.15 -12.17 -9.59
CA ARG A 22 7.99 -11.54 -10.90
C ARG A 22 9.17 -10.61 -11.15
N GLN A 23 9.86 -10.80 -12.27
CA GLN A 23 10.80 -9.79 -12.75
C GLN A 23 10.02 -8.57 -13.22
N THR A 24 10.36 -7.39 -12.69
CA THR A 24 9.69 -6.13 -13.03
C THR A 24 10.65 -5.15 -13.71
N GLU A 25 11.59 -5.67 -14.51
CA GLU A 25 12.48 -4.86 -15.37
C GLU A 25 11.66 -3.90 -16.24
N GLY A 26 12.09 -2.64 -16.31
CA GLY A 26 11.38 -1.57 -17.01
C GLY A 26 10.17 -0.99 -16.26
N THR A 27 9.82 -1.50 -15.08
CA THR A 27 8.72 -0.96 -14.26
C THR A 27 9.09 -0.69 -12.80
N LEU A 28 9.91 -1.50 -12.15
CA LEU A 28 10.53 -1.17 -10.85
C LEU A 28 12.04 -1.39 -10.85
N GLU A 29 12.58 -1.88 -11.97
CA GLU A 29 13.99 -2.28 -12.11
C GLU A 29 14.45 -3.27 -11.00
N ARG A 30 13.51 -4.06 -10.47
CA ARG A 30 13.68 -4.96 -9.32
C ARG A 30 12.85 -6.24 -9.51
N ASN A 31 13.05 -7.22 -8.63
CA ASN A 31 12.17 -8.38 -8.51
C ASN A 31 11.04 -8.07 -7.53
N LEU A 32 9.78 -8.25 -7.96
CA LEU A 32 8.64 -8.24 -7.05
C LEU A 32 8.44 -9.65 -6.48
N VAL A 33 8.53 -9.76 -5.16
CA VAL A 33 8.18 -10.97 -4.42
C VAL A 33 6.77 -10.80 -3.86
N TYR A 34 5.90 -11.76 -4.14
CA TYR A 34 4.53 -11.83 -3.66
C TYR A 34 4.30 -13.14 -2.92
N ILE A 35 3.97 -13.06 -1.63
CA ILE A 35 3.74 -14.22 -0.77
C ILE A 35 2.28 -14.19 -0.31
N LYS A 36 1.52 -15.24 -0.64
CA LYS A 36 0.10 -15.37 -0.31
C LYS A 36 -0.13 -16.54 0.63
N ASN A 37 -0.80 -16.28 1.75
CA ASN A 37 -1.33 -17.31 2.62
C ASN A 37 -2.65 -17.82 2.05
N THR A 38 -2.69 -19.08 1.60
CA THR A 38 -3.85 -19.70 0.94
C THR A 38 -4.98 -19.98 1.91
N ARG A 39 -4.69 -20.15 3.20
CA ARG A 39 -5.70 -20.40 4.24
C ARG A 39 -6.43 -19.12 4.63
N THR A 40 -5.72 -18.00 4.75
CA THR A 40 -6.29 -16.71 5.18
C THR A 40 -6.60 -15.76 4.02
N ASN A 41 -6.21 -16.14 2.79
CA ASN A 41 -6.25 -15.31 1.58
C ASN A 41 -5.44 -14.00 1.68
N ARG A 42 -4.61 -13.83 2.73
CA ARG A 42 -3.77 -12.65 2.94
C ARG A 42 -2.52 -12.68 2.08
N ALA A 43 -2.02 -11.52 1.70
CA ALA A 43 -0.80 -11.40 0.93
C ALA A 43 0.17 -10.38 1.52
N TYR A 44 1.45 -10.58 1.24
CA TYR A 44 2.53 -9.65 1.56
C TYR A 44 3.43 -9.53 0.32
N SER A 45 3.78 -8.31 -0.05
CA SER A 45 4.62 -8.04 -1.22
C SER A 45 5.78 -7.11 -0.93
N PHE A 46 6.90 -7.30 -1.59
CA PHE A 46 8.07 -6.41 -1.49
C PHE A 46 8.96 -6.54 -2.72
N THR A 47 9.83 -5.56 -2.92
CA THR A 47 10.78 -5.55 -4.03
C THR A 47 12.19 -5.81 -3.55
N LEU A 48 12.97 -6.54 -4.37
CA LEU A 48 14.37 -6.85 -4.12
C LEU A 48 15.20 -6.47 -5.36
N ALA A 49 16.37 -5.89 -5.13
CA ALA A 49 17.36 -5.78 -6.20
C ALA A 49 17.96 -7.16 -6.53
N ASP A 50 18.47 -7.33 -7.74
CA ASP A 50 19.21 -8.54 -8.10
C ASP A 50 20.42 -8.73 -7.19
N GLY A 51 20.59 -9.95 -6.69
CA GLY A 51 21.69 -10.31 -5.79
C GLY A 51 21.57 -9.80 -4.35
N ASP A 52 20.44 -9.18 -3.96
CA ASP A 52 20.21 -8.74 -2.58
C ASP A 52 19.83 -9.91 -1.65
N GLU A 53 20.83 -10.76 -1.34
CA GLU A 53 20.67 -11.94 -0.50
C GLU A 53 20.20 -11.58 0.93
N TYR A 54 20.70 -10.48 1.49
CA TYR A 54 20.32 -10.02 2.83
C TYR A 54 18.87 -9.52 2.86
N GLY A 55 18.48 -8.70 1.88
CA GLY A 55 17.10 -8.26 1.73
C GLY A 55 16.15 -9.44 1.52
N ALA A 56 16.56 -10.44 0.73
CA ALA A 56 15.79 -11.66 0.50
C ALA A 56 15.48 -12.41 1.81
N ASP A 57 16.48 -12.63 2.68
CA ASP A 57 16.25 -13.30 3.96
C ASP A 57 15.38 -12.44 4.89
N ALA A 58 15.78 -11.19 5.14
CA ALA A 58 15.12 -10.32 6.11
C ALA A 58 13.66 -10.02 5.76
N MET A 59 13.39 -9.69 4.50
CA MET A 59 12.04 -9.34 4.04
C MET A 59 11.13 -10.56 3.97
N THR A 60 11.65 -11.71 3.55
CA THR A 60 10.86 -12.96 3.51
C THR A 60 10.47 -13.40 4.92
N ARG A 61 11.40 -13.39 5.89
CA ARG A 61 11.07 -13.72 7.28
C ARG A 61 10.03 -12.78 7.88
N ASN A 62 10.15 -11.49 7.62
CA ASN A 62 9.15 -10.50 8.06
C ASN A 62 7.78 -10.76 7.39
N ALA A 63 7.75 -11.04 6.09
CA ALA A 63 6.53 -11.37 5.36
C ALA A 63 5.84 -12.62 5.94
N VAL A 64 6.59 -13.69 6.18
CA VAL A 64 6.08 -14.92 6.83
C VAL A 64 5.51 -14.61 8.21
N ALA A 65 6.26 -13.89 9.06
CA ALA A 65 5.82 -13.52 10.40
C ALA A 65 4.53 -12.67 10.38
N LYS A 66 4.41 -11.75 9.42
CA LYS A 66 3.20 -10.92 9.23
C LYS A 66 2.02 -11.74 8.75
N LEU A 67 2.23 -12.66 7.81
CA LEU A 67 1.17 -13.51 7.27
C LEU A 67 0.62 -14.52 8.28
N HIS A 68 1.42 -14.91 9.27
CA HIS A 68 0.99 -15.73 10.42
C HIS A 68 0.36 -14.92 11.55
N SER A 69 0.53 -13.60 11.57
CA SER A 69 -0.09 -12.74 12.57
C SER A 69 -1.57 -12.50 12.28
N ASP A 70 -2.42 -12.37 13.30
CA ASP A 70 -3.86 -12.07 13.15
C ASP A 70 -4.14 -10.62 12.69
N MET A 71 -3.11 -9.80 12.48
CA MET A 71 -3.26 -8.39 12.11
C MET A 71 -4.07 -8.20 10.82
N TYR A 72 -5.04 -7.28 10.93
CA TYR A 72 -6.06 -6.90 9.95
C TYR A 72 -5.58 -6.80 8.49
N GLY A 73 -6.48 -7.14 7.56
CA GLY A 73 -6.31 -6.91 6.14
C GLY A 73 -7.65 -6.70 5.46
N CYS A 74 -7.70 -5.79 4.49
CA CYS A 74 -8.81 -5.65 3.56
C CYS A 74 -9.09 -6.99 2.87
N ASN A 75 -10.36 -7.31 2.62
CA ASN A 75 -10.76 -8.51 1.87
C ASN A 75 -11.32 -8.16 0.48
N GLU A 76 -11.44 -9.18 -0.37
CA GLU A 76 -11.95 -9.05 -1.75
C GLU A 76 -13.36 -8.44 -1.78
N ASP A 77 -14.25 -8.83 -0.85
CA ASP A 77 -15.59 -8.25 -0.73
C ASP A 77 -15.59 -6.72 -0.55
N THR A 78 -14.61 -6.19 0.20
CA THR A 78 -14.47 -4.75 0.39
C THR A 78 -14.00 -4.07 -0.89
N LEU A 79 -13.11 -4.71 -1.66
CA LEU A 79 -12.68 -4.21 -2.96
C LEU A 79 -13.82 -4.18 -3.97
N ASP A 80 -14.63 -5.23 -4.07
CA ASP A 80 -15.78 -5.27 -4.98
C ASP A 80 -16.77 -4.13 -4.68
N ARG A 81 -17.00 -3.85 -3.39
CA ARG A 81 -17.82 -2.72 -2.95
C ARG A 81 -17.20 -1.37 -3.33
N ILE A 82 -15.87 -1.24 -3.26
CA ILE A 82 -15.14 -0.05 -3.69
C ILE A 82 -15.28 0.15 -5.21
N GLU A 83 -15.04 -0.89 -6.01
CA GLU A 83 -15.21 -0.85 -7.47
C GLU A 83 -16.61 -0.39 -7.85
N HIS A 84 -17.63 -0.98 -7.22
CA HIS A 84 -19.04 -0.59 -7.42
C HIS A 84 -19.32 0.86 -7.02
N ALA A 85 -18.83 1.32 -5.85
CA ALA A 85 -19.01 2.70 -5.38
C ALA A 85 -18.33 3.73 -6.29
N LEU A 86 -17.20 3.35 -6.89
CA LEU A 86 -16.43 4.18 -7.80
C LEU A 86 -16.90 4.09 -9.25
N GLY A 87 -17.64 3.04 -9.62
CA GLY A 87 -18.07 2.78 -10.99
C GLY A 87 -16.89 2.47 -11.91
N ILE A 88 -15.87 1.78 -11.38
CA ILE A 88 -14.64 1.41 -12.09
C ILE A 88 -14.37 -0.08 -11.92
N LYS A 89 -13.47 -0.60 -12.73
CA LYS A 89 -12.82 -1.89 -12.51
C LYS A 89 -11.33 -1.66 -12.28
N LEU A 90 -10.81 -2.14 -11.16
CA LEU A 90 -9.40 -2.12 -10.85
C LEU A 90 -8.66 -3.13 -11.73
N GLU A 91 -7.45 -2.77 -12.13
CA GLU A 91 -6.55 -3.72 -12.78
C GLU A 91 -6.08 -4.76 -11.76
N THR A 92 -5.75 -5.97 -12.22
CA THR A 92 -5.33 -7.08 -11.35
C THR A 92 -4.24 -6.67 -10.36
N TRP A 93 -3.23 -5.93 -10.82
CA TRP A 93 -2.13 -5.49 -9.96
C TRP A 93 -2.57 -4.45 -8.92
N GLN A 94 -3.58 -3.61 -9.21
CA GLN A 94 -4.11 -2.63 -8.26
C GLN A 94 -4.81 -3.35 -7.12
N SER A 95 -5.63 -4.37 -7.44
CA SER A 95 -6.29 -5.22 -6.46
C SER A 95 -5.28 -6.00 -5.61
N GLU A 96 -4.30 -6.66 -6.24
CA GLU A 96 -3.21 -7.36 -5.54
C GLU A 96 -2.44 -6.41 -4.61
N TYR A 97 -2.13 -5.20 -5.08
CA TYR A 97 -1.46 -4.18 -4.27
C TYR A 97 -2.31 -3.72 -3.10
N ILE A 98 -3.60 -3.44 -3.28
CA ILE A 98 -4.46 -2.97 -2.19
C ILE A 98 -4.64 -4.05 -1.12
N LEU A 99 -4.78 -5.33 -1.54
CA LEU A 99 -4.96 -6.47 -0.63
C LEU A 99 -3.69 -6.88 0.09
N SER A 100 -2.51 -6.60 -0.47
CA SER A 100 -1.26 -6.98 0.18
C SER A 100 -0.93 -6.05 1.36
N GLN A 101 -0.32 -6.57 2.42
CA GLN A 101 0.29 -5.74 3.47
C GLN A 101 1.62 -5.09 3.02
N GLY A 102 2.10 -5.45 1.83
CA GLY A 102 3.35 -4.98 1.25
C GLY A 102 3.31 -3.54 0.78
N ILE A 103 4.44 -2.84 0.78
CA ILE A 103 4.48 -1.41 0.39
C ILE A 103 4.74 -1.18 -1.09
N ALA A 104 5.15 -2.21 -1.85
CA ALA A 104 5.57 -2.05 -3.24
C ALA A 104 4.42 -2.35 -4.22
N TYR A 105 4.14 -1.40 -5.11
CA TYR A 105 3.31 -1.59 -6.31
C TYR A 105 4.23 -1.87 -7.52
N PRO A 106 3.83 -2.75 -8.45
CA PRO A 106 4.69 -3.23 -9.55
C PRO A 106 4.97 -2.24 -10.70
N HIS A 107 4.35 -1.06 -10.74
CA HIS A 107 4.32 -0.26 -11.97
C HIS A 107 4.67 1.21 -11.76
N GLU A 108 5.82 1.64 -12.31
CA GLU A 108 6.18 3.05 -12.47
C GLU A 108 5.52 3.69 -13.71
N GLY A 109 5.44 5.01 -13.71
CA GLY A 109 4.93 5.79 -14.84
C GLY A 109 3.62 6.53 -14.58
N ARG A 110 3.25 7.40 -15.53
CA ARG A 110 2.04 8.23 -15.46
C ARG A 110 0.82 7.48 -15.99
N ARG A 111 -0.36 7.81 -15.45
CA ARG A 111 -1.67 7.30 -15.90
C ARG A 111 -1.86 5.79 -15.75
N THR A 112 -1.15 5.18 -14.79
CA THR A 112 -1.25 3.77 -14.45
C THR A 112 -2.39 3.48 -13.47
N GLY A 113 -2.96 4.52 -12.83
CA GLY A 113 -3.94 4.35 -11.74
C GLY A 113 -3.32 4.04 -10.38
N LYS A 114 -1.99 4.07 -10.28
CA LYS A 114 -1.22 3.96 -9.04
C LYS A 114 -1.71 4.87 -7.91
N THR A 115 -1.88 6.15 -8.19
CA THR A 115 -2.32 7.14 -7.20
C THR A 115 -3.65 6.72 -6.57
N LEU A 116 -4.60 6.24 -7.37
CA LEU A 116 -5.88 5.76 -6.87
C LEU A 116 -5.70 4.51 -5.99
N ALA A 117 -4.91 3.53 -6.43
CA ALA A 117 -4.66 2.31 -5.66
C ALA A 117 -4.00 2.63 -4.31
N TYR A 118 -3.04 3.55 -4.28
CA TYR A 118 -2.39 4.01 -3.03
C TYR A 118 -3.39 4.72 -2.11
N GLN A 119 -4.23 5.62 -2.64
CA GLN A 119 -5.23 6.31 -1.84
C GLN A 119 -6.25 5.34 -1.22
N ILE A 120 -6.73 4.36 -2.00
CA ILE A 120 -7.63 3.30 -1.50
C ILE A 120 -6.94 2.53 -0.37
N LYS A 121 -5.71 2.08 -0.58
CA LYS A 121 -4.93 1.34 0.42
C LYS A 121 -4.70 2.15 1.69
N THR A 122 -4.36 3.44 1.55
CA THR A 122 -4.18 4.37 2.68
C THR A 122 -5.43 4.42 3.55
N LEU A 123 -6.60 4.53 2.93
CA LEU A 123 -7.89 4.57 3.64
C LEU A 123 -8.21 3.24 4.33
N LEU A 124 -7.84 2.11 3.74
CA LEU A 124 -8.14 0.78 4.30
C LEU A 124 -7.21 0.40 5.48
N ILE A 125 -5.98 0.91 5.49
CA ILE A 125 -5.01 0.65 6.56
C ILE A 125 -5.22 1.59 7.75
N ALA A 126 -5.75 2.79 7.52
CA ALA A 126 -5.92 3.78 8.56
C ALA A 126 -7.00 3.36 9.59
N HIS A 127 -6.59 3.27 10.85
CA HIS A 127 -7.46 2.88 11.97
C HIS A 127 -8.34 4.01 12.51
N ASN A 128 -7.98 5.26 12.24
CA ASN A 128 -8.62 6.45 12.79
C ASN A 128 -8.89 7.49 11.69
N ASP A 129 -9.82 8.39 11.97
CA ASP A 129 -10.04 9.58 11.14
C ASP A 129 -8.74 10.35 10.92
N ILE A 130 -8.53 10.80 9.68
CA ILE A 130 -7.30 11.44 9.24
C ILE A 130 -7.52 12.96 9.22
N THR A 131 -6.66 13.70 9.90
CA THR A 131 -6.60 15.17 9.76
C THR A 131 -5.27 15.55 9.13
N ILE A 132 -5.31 16.24 7.99
CA ILE A 132 -4.11 16.60 7.22
C ILE A 132 -3.92 18.12 7.27
N TYR A 133 -2.78 18.56 7.81
CA TYR A 133 -2.36 19.96 7.81
C TYR A 133 -1.50 20.29 6.57
N GLY A 134 -1.38 21.58 6.24
CA GLY A 134 -0.68 22.00 5.02
C GLY A 134 0.78 21.53 4.93
N ASN A 135 1.48 21.44 6.06
CA ASN A 135 2.86 20.96 6.16
C ASN A 135 2.99 19.42 6.27
N GLU A 136 1.87 18.71 6.31
CA GLU A 136 1.84 17.25 6.41
C GLU A 136 1.44 16.56 5.10
N ALA A 137 1.04 17.31 4.07
CA ALA A 137 0.53 16.73 2.83
C ALA A 137 1.52 15.76 2.17
N GLN A 138 2.82 16.08 2.21
CA GLN A 138 3.91 15.23 1.72
C GLN A 138 4.01 13.85 2.40
N TYR A 139 3.40 13.64 3.56
CA TYR A 139 3.44 12.34 4.25
C TYR A 139 2.36 11.36 3.80
N TYR A 140 1.42 11.81 2.96
CA TYR A 140 0.31 10.99 2.47
C TYR A 140 0.43 10.64 0.99
N VAL A 141 1.32 11.31 0.25
CA VAL A 141 1.48 11.11 -1.19
C VAL A 141 2.18 9.80 -1.49
N ASP A 142 1.85 9.24 -2.65
CA ASP A 142 2.54 8.10 -3.24
C ASP A 142 3.96 8.45 -3.71
N GLU A 143 4.18 9.71 -4.11
CA GLU A 143 5.49 10.26 -4.51
C GLU A 143 5.61 11.77 -4.20
N ILE A 144 6.82 12.23 -3.87
CA ILE A 144 7.09 13.65 -3.62
C ILE A 144 7.33 14.35 -4.97
N HIS A 145 6.36 15.16 -5.40
CA HIS A 145 6.42 15.99 -6.62
C HIS A 145 6.22 17.49 -6.34
N GLY A 146 6.32 17.88 -5.07
CA GLY A 146 6.19 19.27 -4.62
C GLY A 146 4.77 19.68 -4.21
N SER A 147 4.68 20.86 -3.62
CA SER A 147 3.51 21.28 -2.83
C SER A 147 2.17 21.33 -3.61
N ILE A 148 2.19 21.62 -4.91
CA ILE A 148 0.96 21.63 -5.73
C ILE A 148 0.42 20.21 -5.89
N TYR A 149 1.29 19.25 -6.20
CA TYR A 149 0.92 17.84 -6.33
C TYR A 149 0.37 17.32 -5.00
N GLU A 150 1.09 17.56 -3.91
CA GLU A 150 0.72 17.08 -2.58
C GLU A 150 -0.66 17.60 -2.13
N LYS A 151 -0.94 18.89 -2.35
CA LYS A 151 -2.26 19.48 -2.04
C LYS A 151 -3.37 18.89 -2.89
N THR A 152 -3.12 18.67 -4.18
CA THR A 152 -4.08 18.05 -5.09
C THR A 152 -4.38 16.63 -4.65
N TYR A 153 -3.32 15.87 -4.36
CA TYR A 153 -3.42 14.49 -3.89
C TYR A 153 -4.27 14.35 -2.64
N VAL A 154 -4.01 15.14 -1.58
CA VAL A 154 -4.78 15.04 -0.33
C VAL A 154 -6.21 15.54 -0.48
N THR A 155 -6.46 16.44 -1.44
CA THR A 155 -7.81 16.85 -1.83
C THR A 155 -8.58 15.70 -2.46
N ASP A 156 -7.95 14.95 -3.35
CA ASP A 156 -8.57 13.79 -3.98
C ASP A 156 -8.75 12.62 -3.00
N LEU A 157 -7.80 12.40 -2.07
CA LEU A 157 -7.94 11.45 -0.96
C LEU A 157 -9.17 11.77 -0.10
N ALA A 158 -9.42 13.05 0.20
CA ALA A 158 -10.59 13.47 0.96
C ALA A 158 -11.91 13.25 0.21
N ARG A 159 -11.92 13.52 -1.10
CA ARG A 159 -13.08 13.24 -1.96
C ARG A 159 -13.35 11.74 -2.05
N LEU A 160 -12.31 10.92 -2.18
CA LEU A 160 -12.41 9.47 -2.20
C LEU A 160 -13.00 8.94 -0.90
N SER A 161 -12.45 9.35 0.25
CA SER A 161 -12.98 9.03 1.58
C SER A 161 -14.48 9.32 1.68
N GLU A 162 -14.91 10.53 1.31
CA GLU A 162 -16.32 10.91 1.36
C GLU A 162 -17.21 10.05 0.44
N ARG A 163 -16.74 9.77 -0.77
CA ARG A 163 -17.49 8.94 -1.74
C ARG A 163 -17.66 7.50 -1.23
N LEU A 164 -16.59 6.88 -0.71
CA LEU A 164 -16.64 5.53 -0.16
C LEU A 164 -17.52 5.46 1.10
N ARG A 165 -17.44 6.46 1.99
CA ARG A 165 -18.30 6.55 3.17
C ARG A 165 -19.78 6.69 2.80
N LYS A 166 -20.12 7.49 1.79
CA LYS A 166 -21.50 7.59 1.26
C LYS A 166 -22.03 6.26 0.73
N ALA A 167 -21.16 5.39 0.22
CA ALA A 167 -21.49 4.04 -0.20
C ALA A 167 -21.52 3.02 0.95
N GLY A 168 -21.40 3.47 2.22
CA GLY A 168 -21.42 2.61 3.41
C GLY A 168 -20.14 1.80 3.62
N ILE A 169 -19.03 2.18 2.99
CA ILE A 169 -17.73 1.52 3.16
C ILE A 169 -17.05 2.14 4.39
N GLY A 170 -16.58 1.28 5.31
CA GLY A 170 -15.96 1.68 6.57
C GLY A 170 -14.52 2.18 6.40
N VAL A 171 -14.36 3.37 5.81
CA VAL A 171 -13.07 4.07 5.71
C VAL A 171 -13.07 5.31 6.61
N PRO A 172 -11.90 5.79 7.07
CA PRO A 172 -11.81 6.98 7.91
C PRO A 172 -12.32 8.21 7.18
N LYS A 173 -12.85 9.17 7.94
CA LYS A 173 -13.09 10.53 7.45
C LYS A 173 -11.76 11.23 7.29
N VAL A 174 -11.55 11.86 6.14
CA VAL A 174 -10.38 12.70 5.89
C VAL A 174 -10.78 14.18 5.99
N THR A 175 -10.15 14.91 6.90
CA THR A 175 -10.37 16.34 7.13
C THR A 175 -9.13 17.13 6.75
N LEU A 176 -9.31 18.12 5.87
CA LEU A 176 -8.21 18.95 5.38
C LEU A 176 -8.15 20.28 6.12
N LYS A 177 -6.94 20.66 6.55
CA LYS A 177 -6.62 21.96 7.15
C LYS A 177 -5.41 22.57 6.45
N LEU A 178 -5.49 22.70 5.12
CA LEU A 178 -4.34 23.05 4.27
C LEU A 178 -3.80 24.48 4.52
N ASP A 179 -4.65 25.39 4.99
CA ASP A 179 -4.24 26.76 5.37
C ASP A 179 -3.67 26.85 6.79
N LYS A 180 -3.63 25.73 7.52
CA LYS A 180 -3.08 25.65 8.87
C LYS A 180 -1.85 24.77 8.88
N MET A 181 -0.86 25.16 9.66
CA MET A 181 0.27 24.29 10.00
C MET A 181 -0.03 23.61 11.32
N ARG A 182 0.24 22.30 11.41
CA ARG A 182 0.26 21.63 12.71
C ARG A 182 1.48 22.16 13.46
N ARG A 183 1.23 22.78 14.62
CA ARG A 183 2.32 23.11 15.54
C ARG A 183 2.82 21.80 16.14
N ARG A 184 4.13 21.69 16.34
CA ARG A 184 4.68 20.61 17.16
C ARG A 184 4.03 20.67 18.55
N GLU A 185 3.93 19.53 19.23
CA GLU A 185 3.37 19.45 20.58
C GLU A 185 4.14 20.31 21.59
N ASP A 186 5.38 20.70 21.27
CA ASP A 186 6.24 21.63 22.02
C ASP A 186 6.02 23.13 21.71
N GLY A 187 5.12 23.47 20.79
CA GLY A 187 4.78 24.85 20.44
C GLY A 187 5.76 25.57 19.50
N MET A 188 6.85 24.93 19.03
CA MET A 188 7.77 25.55 18.08
C MET A 188 7.24 25.50 16.64
N ARG A 189 7.51 26.58 15.88
CA ARG A 189 7.31 26.61 14.42
C ARG A 189 8.39 25.74 13.75
N TRP A 190 8.03 25.05 12.68
CA TRP A 190 9.00 24.48 11.76
C TRP A 190 9.77 25.65 11.11
N ASN A 191 11.09 25.69 11.30
CA ASN A 191 11.99 26.67 10.67
C ASN A 191 12.02 26.48 9.15
#